data_AF-A0A6I5HKA5-F1
#
_entry.id   AF-A0A6I5HKA5-F1
#
_cell.length_a   1.000
_cell.length_b   1.000
_cell.length_c   1.000
_cell.angle_alpha   90.00
_cell.angle_beta   90.00
_cell.angle_gamma   90.00
#
_symmetry.space_group_name_H-M   'P 1'
#
loop_
_entity.id
_entity.type
_entity.pdbx_description
1 polymer ?
#
loop_
_entity_poly.entity_id
_entity_poly.type
_entity_poly.pdbx_seq_one_letter_code
_entity_poly.pdbx_strand_id
1 'polypeptide(L)'
;DLRDAARRLPALRLDGGAADGESRARLVAEVRESALHSRPAQGWGPDFPAGDLLGAGDEDSLRTRLEQSFRQLAAQARTAAEHGRLLDLAHAVRPVTTF
;
A
#
# COMPACT_ATOMS: atom_id res chain seq x y z
N ASP A 1 -7.18 12.40 7.06
CA ASP A 1 -7.11 12.85 5.66
C ASP A 1 -5.98 12.11 4.95
N LEU A 2 -6.27 11.44 3.84
CA LEU A 2 -5.31 10.64 3.07
C LEU A 2 -4.21 11.49 2.42
N ARG A 3 -4.52 12.73 2.01
CA ARG A 3 -3.53 13.66 1.45
C ARG A 3 -2.49 14.07 2.49
N ASP A 4 -2.93 14.26 3.73
CA ASP A 4 -2.02 14.55 4.85
C ASP A 4 -1.13 13.35 5.17
N ALA A 5 -1.70 12.14 5.20
CA ALA A 5 -0.94 10.90 5.40
C ALA A 5 0.14 10.71 4.31
N ALA A 6 -0.22 10.89 3.04
CA ALA A 6 0.73 10.78 1.92
C ALA A 6 1.92 11.74 2.03
N ARG A 7 1.69 12.94 2.58
CA ARG A 7 2.74 13.96 2.76
C ARG A 7 3.64 13.66 3.95
N ARG A 8 3.10 13.12 5.04
CA ARG A 8 3.82 12.95 6.32
C ARG A 8 4.58 11.64 6.41
N LEU A 9 4.09 10.60 5.74
CA LEU A 9 4.67 9.26 5.81
C LEU A 9 6.14 9.20 5.34
N PRO A 10 6.57 9.92 4.28
CA PRO A 10 7.99 10.01 3.94
C PRO A 10 8.85 10.64 5.06
N ALA A 11 8.33 11.64 5.77
CA ALA A 11 9.05 12.41 6.79
C ALA A 11 9.15 11.73 8.17
N LEU A 12 8.37 10.67 8.42
CA LEU A 12 8.42 9.89 9.65
C LEU A 12 9.71 9.05 9.73
N ARG A 13 10.55 9.25 10.74
CA ARG A 13 11.74 8.42 10.99
C ARG A 13 11.36 7.10 11.68
N LEU A 14 10.68 6.22 10.96
CA LEU A 14 10.47 4.82 11.37
C LEU A 14 11.72 3.98 11.04
N ASP A 15 11.96 2.93 11.82
CA ASP A 15 13.08 1.99 11.64
C ASP A 15 14.44 2.69 11.52
N GLY A 16 14.68 3.72 12.35
CA GLY A 16 15.91 4.53 12.31
C GLY A 16 16.05 5.43 11.08
N GLY A 17 15.03 5.52 10.23
CA GLY A 17 15.06 6.23 8.96
C GLY A 17 15.28 5.34 7.74
N ALA A 18 15.33 4.01 7.90
CA ALA A 18 15.37 3.08 6.78
C ALA A 18 14.14 3.27 5.88
N ALA A 19 14.37 3.35 4.56
CA ALA A 19 13.31 3.56 3.58
C ALA A 19 12.43 2.30 3.38
N ASP A 20 12.96 1.14 3.74
CA ASP A 20 12.37 -0.20 3.58
C ASP A 20 12.19 -0.94 4.91
N GLY A 21 12.33 -0.24 6.04
CA GLY A 21 12.17 -0.83 7.36
C GLY A 21 10.78 -1.44 7.59
N GLU A 22 10.73 -2.45 8.45
CA GLU A 22 9.54 -3.28 8.71
C GLU A 22 8.34 -2.45 9.19
N SER A 23 8.56 -1.48 10.10
CA SER A 23 7.49 -0.63 10.62
C SER A 23 6.97 0.35 9.56
N ARG A 24 7.87 0.89 8.75
CA ARG A 24 7.51 1.74 7.60
C ARG A 24 6.72 0.95 6.56
N ALA A 25 7.18 -0.24 6.19
CA ALA A 25 6.51 -1.10 5.21
C ALA A 25 5.09 -1.46 5.65
N ARG A 26 4.90 -1.78 6.94
CA ARG A 26 3.55 -2.05 7.50
C ARG A 26 2.65 -0.82 7.44
N LEU A 27 3.14 0.35 7.84
CA LEU A 27 2.35 1.58 7.79
C LEU A 27 1.96 1.96 6.35
N VAL A 28 2.88 1.76 5.39
CA VAL A 28 2.59 1.97 3.96
C VAL A 28 1.48 1.04 3.47
N ALA A 29 1.53 -0.25 3.84
CA ALA A 29 0.49 -1.22 3.49
C ALA A 29 -0.87 -0.82 4.06
N GLU A 30 -0.93 -0.47 5.34
CA GLU A 30 -2.15 -0.06 6.04
C GLU A 30 -2.80 1.17 5.39
N VAL A 31 -2.02 2.21 5.05
CA VAL A 31 -2.56 3.42 4.42
C VAL A 31 -3.12 3.10 3.03
N ARG A 32 -2.45 2.26 2.25
CA ARG A 32 -2.92 1.82 0.92
C ARG A 32 -4.19 0.99 1.03
N GLU A 33 -4.26 0.07 1.99
CA GLU A 33 -5.44 -0.75 2.24
C GLU A 33 -6.64 0.09 2.70
N SER A 34 -6.43 1.01 3.63
CA SER A 34 -7.46 1.95 4.09
C SER A 34 -7.97 2.83 2.94
N ALA A 35 -7.07 3.30 2.07
CA ALA A 35 -7.44 4.06 0.88
C ALA A 35 -8.28 3.25 -0.11
N LEU A 36 -7.96 1.96 -0.31
CA LEU A 36 -8.71 1.06 -1.19
C LEU A 36 -10.13 0.80 -0.65
N HIS A 37 -10.26 0.58 0.66
CA HIS A 37 -11.56 0.31 1.30
C HIS A 37 -12.46 1.54 1.41
N SER A 38 -11.88 2.74 1.56
CA SER A 38 -12.64 3.96 1.80
C SER A 38 -13.31 4.54 0.55
N ARG A 39 -13.24 3.86 -0.60
CA ARG A 39 -13.69 4.25 -1.95
C ARG A 39 -14.19 5.71 -2.04
N PRO A 40 -13.42 6.63 -2.65
CA PRO A 40 -13.76 8.05 -2.66
C PRO A 40 -15.16 8.31 -3.21
N ALA A 41 -15.92 9.20 -2.56
CA ALA A 41 -17.30 9.54 -2.95
C ALA A 41 -17.40 10.11 -4.38
N GLN A 42 -16.41 10.91 -4.77
CA GLN A 42 -16.25 11.45 -6.13
C GLN A 42 -15.58 10.47 -7.12
N GLY A 43 -15.30 9.23 -6.71
CA GLY A 43 -14.65 8.22 -7.55
C GLY A 43 -13.13 8.39 -7.67
N TRP A 44 -12.52 7.42 -8.35
CA TRP A 44 -11.10 7.45 -8.71
C TRP A 44 -10.85 8.47 -9.81
N GLY A 45 -9.63 9.00 -9.90
CA GLY A 45 -9.25 9.97 -10.94
C GLY A 45 -8.54 11.22 -10.39
N PRO A 46 -8.58 12.36 -11.11
CA PRO A 46 -7.69 13.50 -10.87
C PRO A 46 -7.84 14.16 -9.49
N ASP A 47 -8.97 13.97 -8.83
CA ASP A 47 -9.21 14.48 -7.48
C ASP A 47 -8.69 13.54 -6.38
N PHE A 48 -8.35 12.30 -6.71
CA PHE A 48 -7.73 11.37 -5.78
C PHE A 48 -6.21 11.62 -5.71
N PRO A 49 -5.60 11.62 -4.51
CA PRO A 49 -4.17 11.85 -4.40
C PRO A 49 -3.33 10.81 -5.13
N ALA A 50 -2.58 11.26 -6.14
CA ALA A 50 -1.53 10.52 -6.81
C ALA A 50 -0.17 10.71 -6.11
N GLY A 51 0.78 9.81 -6.39
CA GLY A 51 2.16 9.86 -5.92
C GLY A 51 2.71 8.49 -5.54
N ASP A 52 3.97 8.45 -5.07
CA ASP A 52 4.67 7.20 -4.76
C ASP A 52 3.94 6.31 -3.75
N LEU A 53 3.19 6.93 -2.82
CA LEU A 53 2.41 6.18 -1.86
C LEU A 53 1.17 5.52 -2.49
N LEU A 54 0.46 6.18 -3.40
CA LEU A 54 -0.89 5.76 -3.81
C LEU A 54 -1.02 5.37 -5.28
N GLY A 55 0.02 5.57 -6.09
CA GLY A 55 -0.03 5.29 -7.53
C GLY A 55 -0.43 6.52 -8.35
N ALA A 56 -1.05 6.28 -9.50
CA ALA A 56 -1.39 7.31 -10.48
C ALA A 56 -2.75 7.99 -10.21
N GLY A 57 -3.43 7.62 -9.12
CA GLY A 57 -4.72 8.20 -8.73
C GLY A 57 -5.93 7.35 -9.12
N ASP A 58 -5.69 6.20 -9.74
CA ASP A 58 -6.69 5.19 -10.10
C ASP A 58 -6.60 3.93 -9.20
N GLU A 59 -7.68 3.14 -9.18
CA GLU A 59 -7.79 1.93 -8.36
C GLU A 59 -6.74 0.88 -8.70
N ASP A 60 -6.47 0.66 -10.00
CA ASP A 60 -5.55 -0.39 -10.45
C ASP A 60 -4.12 -0.11 -10.04
N SER A 61 -3.70 1.15 -10.11
CA SER A 61 -2.40 1.60 -9.65
C SER A 61 -2.28 1.46 -8.12
N LEU A 62 -3.34 1.77 -7.36
CA LEU A 62 -3.38 1.58 -5.91
C LEU A 62 -3.31 0.09 -5.53
N ARG A 63 -4.07 -0.75 -6.22
CA ARG A 63 -4.05 -2.22 -6.06
C ARG A 63 -2.66 -2.80 -6.35
N THR A 64 -2.02 -2.35 -7.43
CA THR A 64 -0.64 -2.74 -7.78
C THR A 64 0.35 -2.34 -6.67
N ARG A 65 0.22 -1.12 -6.14
CA ARG A 65 1.07 -0.64 -5.04
C ARG A 65 0.84 -1.42 -3.74
N LEU A 66 -0.40 -1.79 -3.44
CA LEU A 66 -0.75 -2.58 -2.26
C LEU A 66 -0.26 -4.03 -2.38
N GLU A 67 -0.38 -4.64 -3.55
CA GLU A 67 0.22 -5.95 -3.86
C GLU A 67 1.73 -5.94 -3.58
N GLN A 68 2.44 -4.93 -4.10
CA GLN A 68 3.88 -4.77 -3.88
C GLN A 68 4.22 -4.63 -2.38
N SER A 69 3.42 -3.88 -1.61
CA SER A 69 3.60 -3.78 -0.16
C SER A 69 3.52 -5.14 0.52
N PHE A 70 2.50 -5.94 0.20
CA PHE A 70 2.33 -7.26 0.82
C PHE A 70 3.45 -8.22 0.47
N ARG A 71 3.95 -8.19 -0.78
CA ARG A 71 5.13 -8.97 -1.19
C ARG A 71 6.39 -8.53 -0.44
N GLN A 72 6.59 -7.24 -0.24
CA GLN A 72 7.73 -6.72 0.54
C GLN A 72 7.64 -7.18 2.01
N LEU A 73 6.47 -7.09 2.62
CA LEU A 73 6.26 -7.59 3.98
C LEU A 73 6.47 -9.10 4.08
N ALA A 74 6.02 -9.86 3.07
CA ALA A 74 6.24 -11.30 3.03
C ALA A 74 7.73 -11.63 3.02
N ALA A 75 8.55 -10.87 2.27
CA ALA A 75 10.00 -11.05 2.24
C ALA A 75 10.68 -10.75 3.60
N GLN A 76 10.04 -9.96 4.47
CA GLN A 76 10.52 -9.60 5.80
C GLN A 76 9.91 -10.46 6.92
N ALA A 77 8.98 -11.36 6.58
CA ALA A 77 8.25 -12.16 7.57
C ALA A 77 9.18 -13.08 8.36
N ARG A 78 8.96 -13.17 9.67
CA ARG A 78 9.79 -14.01 10.57
C ARG A 78 9.34 -15.48 10.61
N THR A 79 8.16 -15.77 10.05
CA THR A 79 7.58 -17.11 10.06
C THR A 79 6.98 -17.46 8.70
N ALA A 80 7.01 -18.75 8.33
CA ALA A 80 6.39 -19.23 7.10
C ALA A 80 4.88 -18.98 7.06
N ALA A 81 4.21 -19.03 8.22
CA ALA A 81 2.78 -18.75 8.32
C ALA A 81 2.45 -17.27 8.04
N GLU A 82 3.25 -16.35 8.57
CA GLU A 82 3.11 -14.92 8.27
C GLU A 82 3.42 -14.64 6.79
N HIS A 83 4.49 -15.24 6.25
CA HIS A 83 4.84 -15.14 4.84
C HIS A 83 3.70 -15.58 3.92
N GLY A 84 3.12 -16.76 4.18
CA GLY A 84 2.00 -17.29 3.39
C GLY A 84 0.78 -16.37 3.40
N ARG A 85 0.36 -15.90 4.60
CA ARG A 85 -0.77 -14.97 4.71
C ARG A 85 -0.56 -13.68 3.93
N LEU A 86 0.66 -13.13 3.94
CA LEU A 86 0.97 -11.90 3.21
C LEU A 86 0.94 -12.13 1.69
N LEU A 87 1.37 -13.31 1.20
CA LEU A 87 1.21 -13.66 -0.21
C LEU A 87 -0.26 -13.84 -0.60
N ASP A 88 -1.09 -14.43 0.26
CA ASP A 88 -2.53 -14.55 0.01
C ASP A 88 -3.19 -13.17 -0.11
N LEU A 89 -2.83 -12.23 0.77
CA LEU A 89 -3.27 -10.83 0.69
C LEU A 89 -2.78 -10.16 -0.60
N ALA A 90 -1.52 -10.37 -0.99
CA ALA A 90 -0.98 -9.84 -2.24
C ALA A 90 -1.78 -10.34 -3.45
N HIS A 91 -2.14 -11.62 -3.48
CA HIS A 91 -2.96 -12.19 -4.55
C HIS A 91 -4.40 -11.68 -4.53
N ALA A 92 -4.99 -11.48 -3.36
CA ALA A 92 -6.38 -11.01 -3.22
C ALA A 92 -6.58 -9.59 -3.75
N VAL A 93 -5.55 -8.73 -3.69
CA VAL A 93 -5.63 -7.34 -4.14
C VAL A 93 -5.19 -7.12 -5.58
N ARG A 94 -4.71 -8.17 -6.28
CA ARG A 94 -4.26 -8.07 -7.67
C ARG A 94 -5.33 -7.41 -8.56
N PRO A 95 -4.97 -6.42 -9.39
CA PRO A 95 -5.91 -5.83 -10.32
C PRO A 95 -6.43 -6.88 -11.30
N VAL A 96 -7.74 -6.84 -11.57
CA VAL A 96 -8.37 -7.74 -12.52
C VAL A 96 -7.99 -7.28 -13.93
N THR A 97 -7.04 -7.96 -14.55
CA THR A 97 -6.73 -7.73 -15.97
C THR A 97 -7.85 -8.33 -16.81
N THR A 98 -8.78 -7.51 -17.27
CA THR A 98 -9.71 -7.90 -18.34
C THR A 98 -8.91 -7.92 -19.63
N PHE A 99 -8.75 -9.11 -20.23
CA PHE A 99 -8.16 -9.28 -21.57
C PHE A 99 -9.17 -8.95 -22.67
#